data_AF-A0A0K3B915-F1
#
_entry.id   AF-A0A0K3B915-F1
#
_cell.length_a   1.000
_cell.length_b   1.000
_cell.length_c   1.000
_cell.angle_alpha   90.00
_cell.angle_beta   90.00
_cell.angle_gamma   90.00
#
_symmetry.space_group_name_H-M   'P 1'
#
loop_
_entity.id
_entity.type
_entity.pdbx_description
1 polymer ?
#
loop_
_entity_poly.entity_id
_entity_poly.type
_entity_poly.pdbx_seq_one_letter_code
_entity_poly.pdbx_strand_id
1 'polypeptide(L)'
;MQVRWPAGNHHPNFALITCPPGVCTNGGPGFDDETSSWANRTNILYCVYLDARPFPPKLDMPPGTAGNINDVWGERASALSHSGCQP
;
A
#
# COMPACT_ATOMS: atom_id res chain seq x y z
N MET A 1 -14.77 3.24 -6.68
CA MET A 1 -13.51 3.96 -6.97
C MET A 1 -12.37 3.01 -6.66
N GLN A 2 -11.24 3.11 -7.36
CA GLN A 2 -10.07 2.25 -7.12
C GLN A 2 -9.00 3.09 -6.39
N VAL A 3 -8.64 2.72 -5.17
CA VAL A 3 -7.54 3.34 -4.44
C VAL A 3 -6.23 2.70 -4.91
N ARG A 4 -5.28 3.56 -5.26
CA ARG A 4 -3.98 3.18 -5.80
C ARG A 4 -2.88 3.78 -4.95
N TRP A 5 -1.88 2.97 -4.60
CA TRP A 5 -0.69 3.48 -3.93
C TRP A 5 0.41 3.81 -4.92
N PRO A 6 0.76 5.09 -5.06
CA PRO A 6 1.94 5.47 -5.80
C PRO A 6 3.18 5.13 -4.98
N ALA A 7 4.18 4.55 -5.63
CA ALA A 7 5.52 4.50 -5.07
C ALA A 7 6.03 5.89 -4.69
N GLY A 8 6.85 5.95 -3.63
CA GLY A 8 7.41 7.18 -3.08
C GLY A 8 6.67 7.70 -1.84
N ASN A 9 5.42 7.33 -1.61
CA ASN A 9 4.68 7.67 -0.38
C ASN A 9 4.96 6.65 0.74
N HIS A 10 6.20 6.68 1.25
CA HIS A 10 6.63 5.84 2.37
C HIS A 10 5.87 6.22 3.64
N HIS A 11 5.19 5.24 4.26
CA HIS A 11 4.49 5.46 5.51
C HIS A 11 4.50 4.23 6.40
N PRO A 12 4.84 4.40 7.69
CA PRO A 12 4.86 3.29 8.65
C PRO A 12 3.45 2.85 9.07
N ASN A 13 2.42 3.66 8.81
CA ASN A 13 1.03 3.31 9.08
C ASN A 13 0.10 4.17 8.22
N PHE A 14 -0.73 3.54 7.39
CA PHE A 14 -1.68 4.19 6.50
C PHE A 14 -2.92 4.75 7.20
N ALA A 15 -3.27 4.23 8.38
CA ALA A 15 -4.33 4.81 9.23
C ALA A 15 -3.99 6.24 9.69
N LEU A 16 -2.72 6.65 9.59
CA LEU A 16 -2.29 8.01 9.91
C LEU A 16 -2.36 8.98 8.72
N ILE A 17 -2.56 8.47 7.50
CA ILE A 17 -2.70 9.31 6.31
C ILE A 17 -4.18 9.63 6.14
N THR A 18 -4.58 10.89 6.25
CA THR A 18 -5.99 11.27 6.05
C THR A 18 -6.47 10.91 4.64
N CYS A 19 -7.53 10.10 4.57
CA CYS A 19 -8.16 9.77 3.29
C CYS A 19 -9.25 10.79 2.94
N PRO A 20 -9.25 11.32 1.70
CA PRO A 20 -10.31 12.22 1.25
C PRO A 20 -11.69 11.53 1.24
N PRO A 21 -12.78 12.26 1.57
CA PRO A 21 -14.14 11.74 1.49
C PRO A 21 -14.46 11.18 0.10
N GLY A 22 -15.06 9.99 0.04
CA GLY A 22 -15.49 9.32 -1.19
C GLY A 22 -14.41 8.48 -1.89
N VAL A 23 -13.15 8.53 -1.42
CA VAL A 23 -12.07 7.67 -1.93
C VAL A 23 -12.00 6.36 -1.17
N CYS A 24 -12.12 6.42 0.15
CA CYS A 24 -12.06 5.27 1.05
C CYS A 24 -13.45 4.67 1.33
N THR A 25 -13.49 3.36 1.45
CA THR A 25 -14.68 2.52 1.46
C THR A 25 -14.92 1.80 2.79
N ASN A 26 -13.89 1.59 3.60
CA ASN A 26 -13.94 0.88 4.88
C ASN A 26 -14.28 1.78 6.08
N GLY A 27 -14.54 3.07 5.86
CA GLY A 27 -15.11 3.98 6.86
C GLY A 27 -14.19 4.38 8.01
N GLY A 28 -12.92 3.95 7.99
CA GLY A 28 -11.89 4.37 8.93
C GLY A 28 -11.22 5.70 8.54
N PRO A 29 -10.57 6.38 9.50
CA PRO A 29 -9.69 7.49 9.18
C PRO A 29 -8.46 6.96 8.44
N GLY A 30 -8.38 7.26 7.16
CA GLY A 30 -7.19 7.04 6.36
C GLY A 30 -7.31 5.95 5.33
N PHE A 31 -6.17 5.58 4.76
CA PHE A 31 -6.12 4.66 3.63
C PHE A 31 -5.81 3.20 4.05
N ASP A 32 -5.83 2.94 5.36
CA ASP A 32 -5.69 1.58 5.91
C ASP A 32 -6.76 0.67 5.31
N ASP A 33 -6.35 -0.50 4.79
CA ASP A 33 -7.25 -1.50 4.20
C ASP A 33 -8.00 -1.03 2.94
N GLU A 34 -7.52 -0.02 2.23
CA GLU A 34 -8.25 0.56 1.09
C GLU A 34 -7.72 0.13 -0.28
N THR A 35 -6.64 -0.63 -0.33
CA THR A 35 -5.86 -0.80 -1.55
C THR A 35 -6.56 -1.63 -2.60
N SER A 36 -6.51 -1.23 -3.87
CA SER A 36 -6.98 -2.10 -4.98
C SER A 36 -5.99 -2.17 -6.15
N SER A 37 -4.96 -1.32 -6.16
CA SER A 37 -3.85 -1.43 -7.11
C SER A 37 -2.62 -0.69 -6.61
N TRP A 38 -1.52 -0.87 -7.34
CA TRP A 38 -0.30 -0.12 -7.11
C TRP A 38 0.45 0.18 -8.40
N ALA A 39 1.33 1.18 -8.33
CA ALA A 39 2.34 1.35 -9.35
C ALA A 39 3.62 1.97 -8.82
N ASN A 40 4.72 1.39 -9.29
CA ASN A 40 6.05 1.83 -9.03
C ASN A 40 6.69 2.40 -10.29
N ARG A 41 6.63 3.72 -10.45
CA ARG A 41 7.26 4.46 -11.55
C ARG A 41 8.68 4.94 -11.19
N THR A 42 9.26 4.39 -10.13
CA THR A 42 10.60 4.74 -9.66
C THR A 42 11.59 3.61 -9.96
N ASN A 43 12.88 3.85 -9.70
CA ASN A 43 13.95 2.86 -9.76
C ASN A 43 14.20 2.14 -8.42
N ILE A 44 13.32 2.29 -7.42
CA ILE A 44 13.47 1.76 -6.06
C ILE A 44 12.48 0.61 -5.86
N LEU A 45 12.87 -0.48 -5.20
CA LEU A 45 11.94 -1.54 -4.81
C LEU A 45 11.11 -1.08 -3.60
N TYR A 46 9.79 -1.16 -3.73
CA TYR A 46 8.84 -0.90 -2.64
C TYR A 46 8.11 -2.19 -2.27
N CYS A 47 7.48 -2.21 -1.11
CA CYS A 47 6.61 -3.28 -0.67
C CYS A 47 5.54 -2.76 0.30
N VAL A 48 4.37 -3.38 0.28
CA VAL A 48 3.29 -3.11 1.24
C VAL A 48 3.17 -4.25 2.25
N TYR A 49 2.74 -3.95 3.47
CA TYR A 49 2.54 -4.92 4.55
C TYR A 49 1.07 -5.01 4.94
N LEU A 50 0.66 -6.17 5.48
CA LEU A 50 -0.69 -6.36 6.04
C LEU A 50 -0.90 -5.74 7.43
N ASP A 51 0.14 -5.11 7.99
CA ASP A 51 0.12 -4.48 9.31
C ASP A 51 1.04 -3.26 9.25
N ALA A 52 0.84 -2.29 10.14
CA ALA A 52 1.72 -1.15 10.33
C ALA A 52 3.18 -1.57 10.64
N ARG A 53 3.37 -2.76 11.19
CA ARG A 53 4.70 -3.30 11.46
C ARG A 53 5.30 -3.95 10.21
N PRO A 54 6.56 -3.63 9.85
CA PRO A 54 7.23 -4.23 8.70
C PRO A 54 7.61 -5.69 9.03
N PHE A 55 6.66 -6.60 8.86
CA PHE A 55 6.84 -8.03 9.07
C PHE A 55 6.10 -8.82 7.99
N PRO A 56 6.62 -9.96 7.53
CA PRO A 56 5.90 -10.80 6.56
C PRO A 56 4.48 -11.15 7.05
N PRO A 57 3.52 -11.25 6.13
CA PRO A 57 3.67 -11.19 4.67
C PRO A 57 3.83 -9.74 4.16
N LYS A 58 4.54 -9.60 3.03
CA LYS A 58 4.64 -8.35 2.26
C LYS A 58 4.28 -8.59 0.78
N LEU A 59 3.83 -7.56 0.09
CA LEU A 59 3.67 -7.54 -1.36
C LEU A 59 4.75 -6.66 -1.97
N ASP A 60 5.73 -7.26 -2.64
CA ASP A 60 6.79 -6.54 -3.31
C ASP A 60 6.30 -5.89 -4.62
N MET A 61 6.81 -4.69 -4.89
CA MET A 61 6.38 -3.78 -5.95
C MET A 61 7.61 -3.37 -6.78
N PRO A 62 8.03 -4.18 -7.76
CA PRO A 62 9.29 -3.96 -8.48
C PRO A 62 9.36 -2.62 -9.22
N PRO A 63 10.57 -2.06 -9.42
CA PRO A 63 10.77 -0.84 -10.21
C PRO A 63 10.15 -0.90 -11.61
N GLY A 64 9.53 0.19 -12.05
CA GLY A 64 8.94 0.32 -13.39
C GLY A 64 7.68 -0.52 -13.63
N THR A 65 7.09 -1.14 -12.60
CA THR A 65 5.95 -2.05 -12.73
C THR A 65 4.68 -1.52 -12.08
N ALA A 66 3.55 -2.16 -12.38
CA ALA A 66 2.26 -1.90 -11.77
C ALA A 66 1.48 -3.20 -11.66
N GLY A 67 0.56 -3.27 -10.70
CA GLY A 67 -0.22 -4.46 -10.45
C GLY A 67 -1.55 -4.15 -9.78
N ASN A 68 -2.46 -5.11 -9.87
CA ASN A 68 -3.70 -5.10 -9.09
C ASN A 68 -3.46 -5.82 -7.77
N ILE A 69 -4.15 -5.35 -6.75
CA ILE A 69 -4.15 -5.97 -5.43
C ILE A 69 -5.36 -6.92 -5.37
N ASN A 70 -5.15 -8.14 -4.90
CA ASN A 70 -6.23 -9.10 -4.67
C ASN A 70 -6.97 -8.79 -3.36
N ASP A 71 -8.14 -9.38 -3.16
CA ASP A 71 -9.04 -9.09 -2.04
C ASP A 71 -8.34 -9.19 -0.67
N VAL A 72 -7.43 -10.16 -0.50
CA VAL A 72 -6.70 -10.37 0.77
C VAL A 72 -5.78 -9.20 1.12
N TRP A 73 -5.08 -8.66 0.13
CA TRP A 73 -4.16 -7.54 0.32
C TRP A 73 -4.90 -6.21 0.31
N GLY A 74 -6.04 -6.14 -0.39
CA GLY A 74 -6.78 -4.90 -0.55
C GLY A 74 -7.38 -4.41 0.74
N GLU A 75 -8.04 -5.32 1.45
CA GLU A 75 -8.70 -5.09 2.73
C GLU A 75 -7.77 -5.18 3.94
N ARG A 76 -6.45 -5.29 3.75
CA ARG A 76 -5.52 -5.54 4.86
C ARG A 76 -4.22 -4.77 4.77
N ALA A 77 -3.94 -4.06 3.67
CA ALA A 77 -2.68 -3.37 3.51
C ALA A 77 -2.65 -2.10 4.38
N SER A 78 -1.67 -2.03 5.29
CA SER A 78 -1.59 -1.01 6.33
C SER A 78 -0.29 -0.20 6.36
N ALA A 79 0.75 -0.60 5.61
CA ALA A 79 2.01 0.17 5.53
C ALA A 79 2.73 0.01 4.19
N LEU A 80 3.49 1.04 3.78
CA LEU A 80 4.43 1.01 2.66
C LEU A 80 5.86 1.15 3.15
N SER A 81 6.76 0.26 2.72
CA SER A 81 8.21 0.38 2.93
C SER A 81 9.00 0.30 1.63
N HIS A 82 10.23 0.80 1.66
CA HIS A 82 11.30 0.40 0.74
C HIS A 82 12.39 -0.42 1.44
N SER A 83 12.42 -0.38 2.78
CA SER A 83 13.35 -1.13 3.61
C SER A 83 12.73 -2.48 3.98
N GLY A 84 13.48 -3.57 3.78
CA GLY A 84 13.03 -4.93 4.06
C GLY A 84 12.23 -5.59 2.92
N CYS A 85 12.06 -4.92 1.78
CA CYS A 85 11.49 -5.52 0.57
C CYS A 85 12.48 -6.48 -0.08
N GLN A 86 12.00 -7.56 -0.70
CA GLN A 86 12.84 -8.56 -1.35
C GLN A 86 12.39 -8.73 -2.81
N PRO A 87 13.32 -8.78 -3.78
CA PRO A 87 12.98 -9.00 -5.18
C PRO A 87 12.50 -10.43 -5.45
#